data_AF-A0A0D2GMQ6-F1
#
_entry.id   AF-A0A0D2GMQ6-F1
#
_cell.length_a   1.000
_cell.length_b   1.000
_cell.length_c   1.000
_cell.angle_alpha   90.00
_cell.angle_beta   90.00
_cell.angle_gamma   90.00
#
_symmetry.space_group_name_H-M   'P 1'
#
loop_
_entity.id
_entity.type
_entity.pdbx_description
1 polymer ?
#
loop_
_entity_poly.entity_id
_entity_poly.type
_entity_poly.pdbx_seq_one_letter_code
_entity_poly.pdbx_strand_id
1 'polypeptide(L)'
;MKLGVTIDPSQVRLQPDTTEGYIWVRQPDKEYLFTKPLSKHSIGAYMELCREVGRSFEAVAHWEPANEVSGDPIKAPYTFASLANLTSKSSQLQAENEKMAEAVSQYKDKAHAESLARQRAEEMCGKLDRDLSAARIQEGKLKRENINLSSKVRQLRRKLRYSDIEVKKALTVLYRLAPGTHTDDEDADPVEDMISVSQTKSKHSLYSSSQRAFVRIPSRNSRRLTKAI
;
A
#
# COMPACT_ATOMS: atom_id res chain seq x y z
N MET A 1 39.69 -22.03 -1.95
CA MET A 1 38.46 -22.81 -2.22
C MET A 1 38.19 -23.66 -0.98
N LYS A 2 37.00 -23.56 -0.37
CA LYS A 2 36.59 -24.45 0.74
C LYS A 2 35.85 -25.64 0.14
N LEU A 3 36.27 -26.86 0.46
CA LEU A 3 35.84 -28.08 -0.24
C LEU A 3 34.41 -28.56 0.11
N GLY A 4 33.63 -27.80 0.90
CA GLY A 4 32.24 -28.15 1.23
C GLY A 4 32.08 -29.46 2.01
N VAL A 5 33.17 -30.01 2.53
CA VAL A 5 33.19 -31.22 3.36
C VAL A 5 32.92 -30.80 4.80
N THR A 6 31.77 -31.22 5.33
CA THR A 6 31.39 -30.96 6.73
C THR A 6 31.89 -32.11 7.59
N ILE A 7 32.91 -31.84 8.43
CA ILE A 7 33.33 -32.77 9.48
C ILE A 7 32.37 -32.59 10.66
N ASP A 8 31.85 -33.68 11.20
CA ASP A 8 31.00 -33.63 12.39
C ASP A 8 31.81 -33.08 13.59
N PRO A 9 31.36 -31.97 14.23
CA PRO A 9 32.05 -31.41 15.40
C PRO A 9 32.31 -32.42 16.52
N SER A 10 31.49 -33.47 16.64
CA SER A 10 31.69 -34.53 17.65
C SER A 10 32.95 -35.38 17.42
N GLN A 11 33.45 -35.41 16.18
CA GLN A 11 34.61 -36.19 15.75
C GLN A 11 35.90 -35.36 15.71
N VAL A 12 35.82 -34.06 16.02
CA VAL A 12 36.97 -33.15 15.96
C VAL A 12 37.65 -33.08 17.33
N ARG A 13 38.92 -33.46 17.36
CA ARG A 13 39.83 -33.37 18.50
C ARG A 13 40.80 -32.21 18.32
N LEU A 14 41.21 -31.62 19.43
CA LEU A 14 42.22 -30.56 19.43
C LEU A 14 43.58 -31.07 18.94
N GLN A 15 43.90 -32.33 19.23
CA GLN A 15 45.08 -33.03 18.74
C GLN A 15 44.61 -34.24 17.93
N PRO A 16 44.44 -34.09 16.60
CA PRO A 16 44.08 -35.20 15.73
C PRO A 16 45.21 -36.20 15.64
N ASP A 17 44.87 -37.49 15.67
CA ASP A 17 45.80 -38.55 15.29
C ASP A 17 45.96 -38.56 13.75
N THR A 18 47.07 -39.12 13.26
CA THR A 18 47.37 -39.20 11.82
C THR A 18 46.34 -40.01 11.03
N THR A 19 45.48 -40.77 11.71
CA THR A 19 44.41 -41.57 11.12
C THR A 19 43.07 -40.84 11.02
N GLU A 20 42.91 -39.66 11.63
CA GLU A 20 41.60 -38.99 11.75
C GLU A 20 41.16 -38.24 10.48
N GLY A 21 41.98 -38.20 9.43
CA GLY A 21 41.57 -37.72 8.10
C GLY A 21 41.25 -36.21 8.03
N TYR A 22 41.67 -35.43 9.02
CA TYR A 22 41.59 -33.97 9.03
C TYR A 22 42.81 -33.35 9.72
N ILE A 23 43.10 -32.10 9.38
CA ILE A 23 44.15 -31.29 10.00
C ILE A 23 43.60 -29.95 10.45
N TRP A 24 44.26 -29.36 11.44
CA TRP A 24 44.00 -27.97 11.82
C TRP A 24 44.81 -27.03 10.94
N VAL A 25 44.11 -26.26 10.11
CA VAL A 25 44.69 -25.08 9.46
C VAL A 25 44.62 -23.95 10.47
N ARG A 26 45.77 -23.40 10.86
CA ARG A 26 45.89 -22.44 11.96
C ARG A 26 46.88 -21.34 11.63
N GLN A 27 46.61 -20.13 12.11
CA GLN A 27 47.55 -19.02 12.00
C GLN A 27 48.75 -19.21 12.95
N PRO A 28 49.96 -18.75 12.58
CA PRO A 28 51.17 -18.96 13.39
C PRO A 28 51.10 -18.36 14.80
N ASP A 29 50.37 -17.26 14.95
CA ASP A 29 50.16 -16.55 16.22
C ASP A 29 49.31 -17.34 17.23
N LYS A 30 48.58 -18.38 16.78
CA LYS A 30 47.72 -19.23 17.61
C LYS A 30 48.20 -20.68 17.72
N GLU A 31 49.43 -20.97 17.29
CA GLU A 31 49.95 -22.34 17.28
C GLU A 31 50.07 -22.96 18.68
N TYR A 32 50.35 -22.11 19.69
CA TYR A 32 50.50 -22.54 21.09
C TYR A 32 49.25 -23.24 21.66
N LEU A 33 48.06 -22.94 21.13
CA LEU A 33 46.78 -23.51 21.58
C LEU A 33 46.62 -25.01 21.25
N PHE A 34 47.48 -25.56 20.40
CA PHE A 34 47.41 -26.95 19.94
C PHE A 34 48.58 -27.80 20.45
N THR A 35 49.47 -27.20 21.25
CA THR A 35 50.67 -27.88 21.79
C THR A 35 50.32 -28.90 22.86
N LYS A 36 49.12 -28.83 23.46
CA LYS A 36 48.69 -29.67 24.56
C LYS A 36 47.26 -30.18 24.35
N PRO A 37 46.88 -31.30 24.97
CA PRO A 37 45.49 -31.74 24.98
C PRO A 37 44.64 -30.80 25.84
N LEU A 38 43.34 -30.74 25.54
CA LEU A 38 42.38 -29.83 26.19
C LEU A 38 42.40 -29.93 27.73
N SER A 39 42.59 -31.13 28.27
CA SER A 39 42.66 -31.41 29.71
C SER A 39 43.84 -30.74 30.43
N LYS A 40 44.85 -30.28 29.68
CA LYS A 40 46.06 -29.61 30.19
C LYS A 40 46.07 -28.11 29.92
N HIS A 41 45.03 -27.56 29.27
CA HIS A 41 44.91 -26.13 29.01
C HIS A 41 44.33 -25.40 30.23
N SER A 42 44.75 -24.14 30.41
CA SER A 42 44.09 -23.24 31.35
C SER A 42 42.71 -22.85 30.84
N ILE A 43 41.82 -22.45 31.76
CA ILE A 43 40.48 -21.97 31.40
C ILE A 43 40.53 -20.80 30.40
N GLY A 44 41.55 -19.94 30.48
CA GLY A 44 41.76 -18.83 29.54
C GLY A 44 42.06 -19.32 28.12
N ALA A 45 42.90 -20.34 27.98
CA ALA A 45 43.21 -20.94 26.67
C ALA A 45 41.98 -21.65 26.07
N TYR A 46 41.15 -22.28 26.90
CA TYR A 46 39.87 -22.86 26.46
C TYR A 46 38.91 -21.80 25.90
N MET A 47 38.75 -20.68 26.62
CA MET A 47 37.89 -19.57 26.15
C MET A 47 38.40 -18.96 24.85
N GLU A 48 39.72 -18.87 24.71
CA GLU A 48 40.34 -18.44 23.46
C GLU A 48 40.09 -19.41 22.31
N LEU A 49 40.21 -20.72 22.57
CA LEU A 49 39.86 -21.74 21.57
C LEU A 49 38.43 -21.55 21.05
N CYS A 50 37.44 -21.49 21.95
CA CYS A 50 36.03 -21.35 21.56
C CYS A 50 35.74 -20.08 20.75
N ARG A 51 36.47 -18.99 21.01
CA ARG A 51 36.26 -17.71 20.32
C ARG A 51 36.85 -17.70 18.91
N GLU A 52 37.99 -18.36 18.73
CA GLU A 52 38.82 -18.25 17.53
C GLU A 52 38.59 -19.37 16.50
N VAL A 53 37.90 -20.46 16.87
CA VAL A 53 37.44 -21.50 15.92
C VAL A 53 36.63 -20.85 14.80
N GLY A 54 37.00 -21.14 13.55
CA GLY A 54 36.36 -20.62 12.34
C GLY A 54 36.82 -19.22 11.93
N ARG A 55 37.66 -18.56 12.74
CA ARG A 55 38.29 -17.26 12.42
C ARG A 55 39.78 -17.41 12.15
N SER A 56 40.50 -17.92 13.15
CA SER A 56 41.97 -17.98 13.18
C SER A 56 42.49 -19.39 12.95
N PHE A 57 41.63 -20.39 13.14
CA PHE A 57 41.90 -21.77 12.80
C PHE A 57 40.63 -22.56 12.48
N GLU A 58 40.74 -23.55 11.60
CA GLU A 58 39.64 -24.42 11.20
C GLU A 58 40.13 -25.85 10.93
N ALA A 59 39.29 -26.84 11.25
CA ALA A 59 39.54 -28.23 10.92
C ALA A 59 39.15 -28.46 9.45
N VAL A 60 40.09 -28.92 8.65
CA VAL A 60 39.91 -29.17 7.21
C VAL A 60 40.23 -30.63 6.92
N ALA A 61 39.41 -31.27 6.09
CA ALA A 61 39.64 -32.64 5.67
C ALA A 61 41.04 -32.77 5.02
N HIS A 62 41.81 -33.72 5.53
CA HIS A 62 43.15 -34.04 5.09
C HIS A 62 43.12 -35.45 4.56
N TRP A 63 43.15 -35.57 3.24
CA TRP A 63 43.34 -36.84 2.60
C TRP A 63 44.85 -36.99 2.40
N GLU A 64 45.53 -37.70 3.30
CA GLU A 64 46.80 -38.31 2.89
C GLU A 64 46.44 -39.55 2.09
N PRO A 65 46.95 -39.71 0.85
CA PRO A 65 46.88 -40.98 0.19
C PRO A 65 47.57 -41.99 1.10
N ALA A 66 46.80 -42.94 1.62
CA ALA A 66 47.33 -44.03 2.41
C ALA A 66 48.53 -44.63 1.66
N ASN A 67 49.60 -44.82 2.42
CA ASN A 67 50.87 -45.38 2.01
C ASN A 67 50.66 -46.80 1.45
N GLU A 68 50.23 -46.91 0.19
CA GLU A 68 50.26 -48.12 -0.61
C GLU A 68 51.31 -47.94 -1.69
N VAL A 69 52.47 -48.56 -1.43
CA VAL A 69 53.35 -49.21 -2.40
C VAL A 69 53.39 -48.60 -3.80
N SER A 70 54.46 -47.85 -4.06
CA SER A 70 55.17 -47.79 -5.35
C SER A 70 54.33 -47.51 -6.61
N GLY A 71 54.27 -46.25 -7.05
CA GLY A 71 53.95 -45.93 -8.45
C GLY A 71 53.29 -44.57 -8.66
N ASP A 72 54.09 -43.60 -9.11
CA ASP A 72 53.77 -42.36 -9.85
C ASP A 72 52.71 -41.36 -9.34
N PRO A 73 53.10 -40.09 -9.08
CA PRO A 73 52.20 -39.02 -8.69
C PRO A 73 51.66 -38.27 -9.92
N ILE A 74 50.71 -38.81 -10.68
CA ILE A 74 49.98 -38.03 -11.68
C ILE A 74 48.48 -38.35 -11.67
N LYS A 75 47.72 -37.43 -11.04
CA LYS A 75 46.33 -37.06 -11.35
C LYS A 75 45.30 -38.21 -11.30
N ALA A 76 44.54 -38.29 -10.21
CA ALA A 76 43.19 -38.87 -10.28
C ALA A 76 42.44 -38.17 -11.44
N PRO A 77 42.12 -38.86 -12.56
CA PRO A 77 41.47 -38.22 -13.67
C PRO A 77 40.05 -37.91 -13.21
N TYR A 78 39.65 -36.65 -13.29
CA TYR A 78 38.24 -36.30 -13.34
C TYR A 78 37.60 -37.25 -14.36
N THR A 79 36.79 -38.20 -13.91
CA THR A 79 36.17 -39.13 -14.83
C THR A 79 35.33 -38.31 -15.80
N PHE A 80 35.33 -38.67 -17.08
CA PHE A 80 34.55 -37.95 -18.10
C PHE A 80 33.08 -37.79 -17.67
N ALA A 81 32.54 -38.77 -16.94
CA ALA A 81 31.22 -38.72 -16.32
C ALA A 81 31.07 -37.59 -15.27
N SER A 82 32.09 -37.32 -14.45
CA SER A 82 32.10 -36.22 -13.48
C SER A 82 32.12 -34.85 -14.17
N LEU A 83 32.95 -34.69 -15.21
CA LEU A 83 33.00 -33.46 -16.02
C LEU A 83 31.68 -33.21 -16.77
N ALA A 84 31.07 -34.26 -17.33
CA ALA A 84 29.77 -34.17 -17.99
C ALA A 84 28.65 -33.76 -17.02
N ASN A 85 28.67 -34.28 -15.78
CA ASN A 85 27.71 -33.93 -14.74
C ASN A 85 27.88 -32.46 -14.29
N LEU A 86 29.13 -32.02 -14.07
CA LEU A 86 29.44 -30.62 -13.75
C LEU A 86 29.03 -29.67 -14.88
N THR A 87 29.29 -30.03 -16.14
CA THR A 87 28.90 -29.24 -17.31
C THR A 87 27.39 -29.13 -17.44
N SER A 88 26.67 -30.25 -17.22
CA SER A 88 25.20 -30.27 -17.18
C SER A 88 24.65 -29.35 -16.08
N LYS A 89 25.22 -29.44 -14.87
CA LYS A 89 24.80 -28.62 -13.73
C LYS A 89 25.10 -27.14 -13.93
N SER A 90 26.26 -26.81 -14.51
CA SER A 90 26.61 -25.43 -14.87
C SER A 90 25.62 -24.87 -15.89
N SER A 91 25.28 -25.64 -16.91
CA SER A 91 24.31 -25.23 -17.94
C SER A 91 22.90 -25.03 -17.36
N GLN A 92 22.48 -25.93 -16.47
CA GLN A 92 21.19 -25.82 -15.77
C GLN A 92 21.13 -24.56 -14.90
N LEU A 93 22.16 -24.32 -14.08
CA LEU A 93 22.22 -23.13 -13.23
C LEU A 93 22.27 -21.83 -14.05
N GLN A 94 22.93 -21.86 -15.20
CA GLN A 94 23.00 -20.72 -16.10
C GLN A 94 21.63 -20.41 -16.71
N ALA A 95 20.90 -21.42 -17.18
CA ALA A 95 19.53 -21.26 -17.66
C ALA A 95 18.58 -20.77 -16.54
N GLU A 96 18.75 -21.25 -15.31
CA GLU A 96 17.96 -20.78 -14.16
C GLU A 96 18.26 -19.33 -13.81
N ASN A 97 19.54 -18.92 -13.83
CA ASN A 97 19.93 -17.53 -13.62
C ASN A 97 19.35 -16.60 -14.69
N GLU A 98 19.38 -17.00 -15.96
CA GLU A 98 18.76 -16.24 -17.06
C GLU A 98 17.26 -16.08 -16.86
N LYS A 99 16.57 -17.17 -16.52
CA LYS A 99 15.13 -17.16 -16.22
C LYS A 99 14.80 -16.27 -15.02
N MET A 100 15.60 -16.34 -13.95
CA MET A 100 15.41 -15.48 -12.78
C MET A 100 15.66 -14.01 -13.11
N ALA A 101 16.70 -13.70 -13.90
CA ALA A 101 16.99 -12.34 -14.34
C ALA A 101 15.84 -11.74 -15.15
N GLU A 102 15.26 -12.53 -16.06
CA GLU A 102 14.10 -12.12 -16.85
C GLU A 102 12.87 -11.86 -15.95
N ALA A 103 12.57 -12.77 -15.02
CA ALA A 103 11.48 -12.58 -14.08
C ALA A 103 11.66 -11.31 -13.24
N VAL A 104 12.88 -11.05 -12.76
CA VAL A 104 13.20 -9.82 -12.02
C VAL A 104 12.97 -8.58 -12.90
N SER A 105 13.37 -8.61 -14.17
CA SER A 105 13.10 -7.50 -15.10
C SER A 105 11.60 -7.27 -15.27
N GLN A 106 10.83 -8.32 -15.54
CA GLN A 106 9.38 -8.24 -15.72
C GLN A 106 8.67 -7.69 -14.47
N TYR A 107 9.08 -8.12 -13.28
CA TYR A 107 8.51 -7.61 -12.03
C TYR A 107 8.87 -6.13 -11.79
N LYS A 108 10.07 -5.70 -12.15
CA LYS A 108 10.46 -4.29 -12.08
C LYS A 108 9.60 -3.43 -13.01
N ASP A 109 9.43 -3.86 -14.26
CA ASP A 109 8.61 -3.14 -15.24
C ASP A 109 7.15 -3.06 -14.79
N LYS A 110 6.61 -4.18 -14.28
CA LYS A 110 5.25 -4.23 -13.74
C LYS A 110 5.08 -3.30 -12.54
N ALA A 111 6.03 -3.31 -11.59
CA ALA A 111 5.98 -2.43 -10.42
C ALA A 111 6.07 -0.95 -10.81
N HIS A 112 6.93 -0.62 -11.79
CA HIS A 112 7.04 0.73 -12.32
C HIS A 112 5.74 1.20 -13.01
N ALA A 113 5.16 0.34 -13.86
CA ALA A 113 3.89 0.63 -14.51
C ALA A 113 2.74 0.83 -13.49
N GLU A 114 2.66 -0.02 -12.46
CA GLU A 114 1.67 0.12 -11.39
C GLU A 114 1.88 1.42 -10.60
N SER A 115 3.13 1.77 -10.28
CA SER A 115 3.46 3.02 -9.57
C SER A 115 3.02 4.25 -10.36
N LEU A 116 3.31 4.31 -11.66
CA LEU A 116 2.85 5.40 -12.53
C LEU A 116 1.33 5.47 -12.64
N ALA A 117 0.65 4.33 -12.71
CA ALA A 117 -0.81 4.28 -12.74
C ALA A 117 -1.41 4.79 -11.41
N ARG A 118 -0.83 4.38 -10.28
CA ARG A 118 -1.23 4.84 -8.94
C ARG A 118 -1.04 6.34 -8.77
N GLN A 119 0.10 6.88 -9.19
CA GLN A 119 0.37 8.32 -9.12
C GLN A 119 -0.68 9.14 -9.89
N ARG A 120 -1.00 8.75 -11.14
CA ARG A 120 -2.02 9.44 -11.94
C ARG A 120 -3.40 9.39 -11.27
N ALA A 121 -3.75 8.25 -10.68
CA ALA A 121 -5.01 8.10 -9.95
C ALA A 121 -5.06 9.03 -8.72
N GLU A 122 -3.97 9.10 -7.95
CA GLU A 122 -3.85 9.99 -6.79
C GLU A 122 -3.95 11.48 -7.17
N GLU A 123 -3.30 11.88 -8.27
CA GLU A 123 -3.39 13.24 -8.81
C GLU A 123 -4.82 13.61 -9.22
N MET A 124 -5.52 12.69 -9.89
CA MET A 124 -6.93 12.89 -10.26
C MET A 124 -7.84 12.98 -9.04
N CYS A 125 -7.68 12.08 -8.06
CA CYS A 125 -8.43 12.14 -6.81
C CYS A 125 -8.19 13.47 -6.07
N GLY A 126 -6.93 13.90 -5.96
CA GLY A 126 -6.59 15.18 -5.33
C GLY A 126 -7.13 16.41 -6.09
N LYS A 127 -7.33 16.32 -7.41
CA LYS A 127 -8.03 17.37 -8.17
C LYS A 127 -9.52 17.38 -7.85
N LEU A 128 -10.17 16.21 -7.88
CA LEU A 128 -11.60 16.09 -7.60
C LEU A 128 -11.95 16.53 -6.18
N ASP A 129 -11.11 16.23 -5.19
CA ASP A 129 -11.32 16.68 -3.81
C ASP A 129 -11.26 18.20 -3.68
N ARG A 130 -10.32 18.86 -4.39
CA ARG A 130 -10.23 20.32 -4.45
C ARG A 130 -11.48 20.92 -5.08
N ASP A 131 -11.91 20.40 -6.22
CA ASP A 131 -13.10 20.88 -6.93
C ASP A 131 -14.37 20.70 -6.08
N LEU A 132 -14.51 19.56 -5.40
CA LEU A 132 -15.63 19.26 -4.51
C LEU A 132 -15.64 20.21 -3.31
N SER A 133 -14.47 20.48 -2.70
CA SER A 133 -14.37 21.45 -1.60
C SER A 133 -14.75 22.86 -2.04
N ALA A 134 -14.32 23.29 -3.23
CA ALA A 134 -14.67 24.59 -3.80
C ALA A 134 -16.18 24.69 -4.07
N ALA A 135 -16.77 23.65 -4.65
CA ALA A 135 -18.21 23.59 -4.89
C ALA A 135 -19.03 23.69 -3.59
N ARG A 136 -18.62 23.00 -2.53
CA ARG A 136 -19.26 23.09 -1.20
C ARG A 136 -19.18 24.50 -0.62
N ILE A 137 -18.04 25.18 -0.75
CA ILE A 137 -17.89 26.57 -0.29
C ILE A 137 -18.83 27.50 -1.05
N GLN A 138 -18.93 27.35 -2.38
CA GLN A 138 -19.85 28.14 -3.20
C GLN A 138 -21.32 27.88 -2.84
N GLU A 139 -21.71 26.62 -2.66
CA GLU A 139 -23.05 26.25 -2.22
C GLU A 139 -23.39 26.94 -0.88
N GLY A 140 -22.46 26.91 0.08
CA GLY A 140 -22.62 27.60 1.36
C GLY A 140 -22.72 29.13 1.23
N LYS A 141 -22.04 29.74 0.25
CA LYS A 141 -22.17 31.17 -0.04
C LYS A 141 -23.55 31.49 -0.63
N LEU A 142 -23.97 30.76 -1.66
CA LEU A 142 -25.26 30.94 -2.32
C LEU A 142 -26.44 30.72 -1.36
N LYS A 143 -26.35 29.74 -0.45
CA LYS A 143 -27.38 29.54 0.59
C LYS A 143 -27.50 30.75 1.52
N ARG A 144 -26.39 31.33 1.96
CA ARG A 144 -26.40 32.55 2.80
C ARG A 144 -27.00 33.74 2.07
N GLU A 145 -26.64 33.94 0.81
CA GLU A 145 -27.22 35.00 -0.03
C GLU A 145 -28.72 34.80 -0.24
N ASN A 146 -29.16 33.58 -0.51
CA ASN A 146 -30.58 33.26 -0.65
C ASN A 146 -31.38 33.56 0.64
N ILE A 147 -30.83 33.20 1.81
CA ILE A 147 -31.42 33.53 3.11
C ILE A 147 -31.53 35.06 3.29
N ASN A 148 -30.47 35.80 2.95
CA ASN A 148 -30.45 37.27 3.04
C ASN A 148 -31.46 37.92 2.09
N LEU A 149 -31.49 37.51 0.82
CA LEU A 149 -32.47 38.01 -0.14
C LEU A 149 -33.90 37.68 0.29
N SER A 150 -34.13 36.47 0.79
CA SER A 150 -35.43 36.05 1.32
C SER A 150 -35.88 36.93 2.50
N SER A 151 -34.96 37.31 3.40
CA SER A 151 -35.29 38.23 4.51
C SER A 151 -35.61 39.63 4.02
N LYS A 152 -34.84 40.17 3.04
CA LYS A 152 -35.11 41.47 2.39
C LYS A 152 -36.46 41.48 1.68
N VAL A 153 -36.77 40.46 0.88
CA VAL A 153 -38.06 40.33 0.18
C VAL A 153 -39.20 40.32 1.20
N ARG A 154 -39.06 39.57 2.31
CA ARG A 154 -40.06 39.55 3.38
C ARG A 154 -40.25 40.94 3.99
N GLN A 155 -39.18 41.69 4.22
CA GLN A 155 -39.24 43.04 4.77
C GLN A 155 -39.93 44.02 3.80
N LEU A 156 -39.59 43.98 2.52
CA LEU A 156 -40.23 44.80 1.49
C LEU A 156 -41.72 44.50 1.37
N ARG A 157 -42.11 43.22 1.38
CA ARG A 157 -43.53 42.82 1.39
C ARG A 157 -44.28 43.38 2.61
N ARG A 158 -43.64 43.46 3.78
CA ARG A 158 -44.26 44.10 4.96
C ARG A 158 -44.45 45.60 4.76
N LYS A 159 -43.43 46.31 4.26
CA LYS A 159 -43.52 47.76 3.98
C LYS A 159 -44.58 48.07 2.93
N LEU A 160 -44.64 47.27 1.86
CA LEU A 160 -45.65 47.42 0.81
C LEU A 160 -47.06 47.23 1.37
N ARG A 161 -47.29 46.20 2.19
CA ARG A 161 -48.58 46.01 2.87
C ARG A 161 -48.97 47.16 3.78
N TYR A 162 -48.01 47.71 4.53
CA TYR A 162 -48.27 48.86 5.39
C TYR A 162 -48.67 50.09 4.55
N SER A 163 -47.93 50.38 3.48
CA SER A 163 -48.26 51.47 2.55
C SER A 163 -49.63 51.27 1.90
N ASP A 164 -49.97 50.05 1.47
CA ASP A 164 -51.27 49.72 0.88
C ASP A 164 -52.43 49.95 1.88
N ILE A 165 -52.22 49.59 3.15
CA ILE A 165 -53.19 49.88 4.23
C ILE A 165 -53.36 51.40 4.42
N GLU A 166 -52.27 52.17 4.46
CA GLU A 166 -52.36 53.64 4.62
C GLU A 166 -53.02 54.31 3.41
N VAL A 167 -52.72 53.87 2.19
CA VAL A 167 -53.39 54.35 0.96
C VAL A 167 -54.88 54.03 0.99
N LYS A 168 -55.27 52.82 1.38
CA LYS A 168 -56.69 52.43 1.52
C LYS A 168 -57.42 53.27 2.58
N LYS A 169 -56.77 53.58 3.70
CA LYS A 169 -57.32 54.49 4.72
C LYS A 169 -57.53 55.89 4.16
N ALA A 170 -56.52 56.45 3.48
CA ALA A 170 -56.61 57.76 2.86
C ALA A 170 -57.73 57.83 1.81
N LEU A 171 -57.82 56.81 0.95
CA LEU A 171 -58.88 56.67 -0.05
C LEU A 171 -60.27 56.62 0.61
N THR A 172 -60.41 55.88 1.71
CA THR A 172 -61.67 55.81 2.48
C THR A 172 -62.06 57.19 3.04
N VAL A 173 -61.11 57.97 3.54
CA VAL A 173 -61.37 59.33 4.02
C VAL A 173 -61.80 60.24 2.87
N LEU A 174 -61.12 60.17 1.71
CA LEU A 174 -61.49 60.95 0.53
C LEU A 174 -62.91 60.64 0.05
N TYR A 175 -63.30 59.36 -0.04
CA TYR A 175 -64.66 58.97 -0.39
C TYR A 175 -65.72 59.49 0.59
N ARG A 176 -65.39 59.61 1.89
CA ARG A 176 -66.31 60.20 2.89
C ARG A 176 -66.42 61.71 2.79
N LEU A 177 -65.36 62.39 2.34
CA LEU A 177 -65.32 63.85 2.17
C LEU A 177 -65.89 64.31 0.83
N ALA A 178 -66.04 63.39 -0.14
CA ALA A 178 -66.68 63.63 -1.43
C ALA A 178 -67.98 62.80 -1.60
N PRO A 179 -69.01 62.95 -0.74
CA PRO A 179 -70.31 62.35 -1.00
C PRO A 179 -71.05 63.22 -2.03
N GLY A 180 -70.69 63.09 -3.31
CA GLY A 180 -71.34 63.89 -4.36
C GLY A 180 -70.56 64.09 -5.65
N THR A 181 -70.18 63.00 -6.32
CA THR A 181 -70.27 62.98 -7.79
C THR A 181 -71.06 61.74 -8.16
N HIS A 182 -72.38 61.88 -8.05
CA HIS A 182 -73.32 61.01 -8.71
C HIS A 182 -73.10 61.14 -10.21
N THR A 183 -72.51 60.11 -10.81
CA THR A 183 -72.75 59.74 -12.19
C THR A 183 -73.40 58.36 -12.11
N ASP A 184 -74.69 58.35 -11.80
CA ASP A 184 -75.55 57.29 -12.28
C ASP A 184 -75.75 57.58 -13.77
N ASP A 185 -75.17 56.76 -14.63
CA ASP A 185 -75.89 56.07 -15.72
C ASP A 185 -74.92 55.34 -16.67
N GLU A 186 -75.40 54.17 -17.09
CA GLU A 186 -75.06 53.37 -18.27
C GLU A 186 -73.78 52.48 -18.30
N ASP A 187 -74.08 51.18 -18.18
CA ASP A 187 -73.67 50.11 -19.10
C ASP A 187 -72.19 49.92 -19.46
N ALA A 188 -71.57 48.93 -18.81
CA ALA A 188 -70.61 48.03 -19.46
C ALA A 188 -70.44 46.73 -18.66
N ASP A 189 -71.15 45.69 -19.06
CA ASP A 189 -70.74 44.29 -18.89
C ASP A 189 -69.63 43.98 -19.93
N PRO A 190 -68.92 42.84 -19.89
CA PRO A 190 -67.96 42.35 -18.90
C PRO A 190 -66.56 42.15 -19.53
N VAL A 191 -65.49 42.08 -18.73
CA VAL A 191 -64.22 41.50 -19.21
C VAL A 191 -63.62 40.59 -18.13
N GLU A 192 -63.92 39.30 -18.26
CA GLU A 192 -62.96 38.26 -17.93
C GLU A 192 -61.65 38.58 -18.66
N ASP A 193 -60.56 38.84 -17.94
CA ASP A 193 -59.27 38.44 -18.49
C ASP A 193 -58.27 38.03 -17.39
N MET A 194 -57.94 36.75 -17.48
CA MET A 194 -56.65 36.12 -17.18
C MET A 194 -55.71 36.85 -16.23
N ILE A 195 -55.71 36.42 -14.97
CA ILE A 195 -54.44 36.15 -14.29
C ILE A 195 -54.45 34.71 -13.76
N SER A 196 -54.10 33.79 -14.66
CA SER A 196 -53.54 32.49 -14.28
C SER A 196 -52.24 32.72 -13.51
N VAL A 197 -52.30 32.89 -12.19
CA VAL A 197 -51.13 32.61 -11.34
C VAL A 197 -51.17 31.12 -11.04
N SER A 198 -50.45 30.38 -11.87
CA SER A 198 -50.07 29.00 -11.65
C SER A 198 -49.62 28.80 -10.20
N GLN A 199 -50.44 28.11 -9.41
CA GLN A 199 -50.00 27.46 -8.19
C GLN A 199 -49.01 26.37 -8.59
N THR A 200 -47.71 26.66 -8.59
CA THR A 200 -46.69 25.61 -8.57
C THR A 200 -46.69 24.99 -7.18
N LYS A 201 -47.57 24.01 -6.97
CA LYS A 201 -47.40 22.97 -5.94
C LYS A 201 -46.11 22.22 -6.27
N SER A 202 -44.98 22.72 -5.78
CA SER A 202 -43.74 21.96 -5.76
C SER A 202 -43.91 20.87 -4.70
N LYS A 203 -44.32 19.68 -5.16
CA LYS A 203 -44.34 18.45 -4.38
C LYS A 203 -42.95 18.27 -3.78
N HIS A 204 -42.85 18.34 -2.45
CA HIS A 204 -41.76 17.73 -1.71
C HIS A 204 -41.85 16.22 -1.96
N SER A 205 -41.16 15.75 -2.99
CA SER A 205 -40.77 14.35 -3.12
C SER A 205 -39.62 14.14 -2.14
N LEU A 206 -39.94 13.54 -1.00
CA LEU A 206 -38.96 12.92 -0.13
C LEU A 206 -38.34 11.74 -0.90
N TYR A 207 -37.28 12.00 -1.66
CA TYR A 207 -36.31 10.97 -2.01
C TYR A 207 -35.43 10.69 -0.78
N SER A 208 -36.02 9.97 0.18
CA SER A 208 -35.30 9.23 1.19
C SER A 208 -35.47 7.75 0.88
N SER A 209 -34.56 7.21 0.07
CA SER A 209 -34.19 5.80 0.10
C SER A 209 -32.83 5.66 -0.57
N SER A 210 -31.80 6.02 0.20
CA SER A 210 -30.45 5.56 -0.02
C SER A 210 -30.43 4.06 0.30
N GLN A 211 -30.77 3.22 -0.69
CA GLN A 211 -30.36 1.83 -0.67
C GLN A 211 -28.83 1.83 -0.84
N ARG A 212 -28.12 1.81 0.30
CA ARG A 212 -26.75 1.31 0.36
C ARG A 212 -26.78 -0.14 -0.09
N ALA A 213 -26.56 -0.38 -1.38
CA ALA A 213 -26.04 -1.65 -1.84
C ALA A 213 -24.64 -1.79 -1.23
N PHE A 214 -24.54 -2.60 -0.17
CA PHE A 214 -23.28 -3.17 0.27
C PHE A 214 -22.72 -3.97 -0.90
N VAL A 215 -21.78 -3.38 -1.66
CA VAL A 215 -20.89 -4.16 -2.50
C VAL A 215 -20.02 -4.97 -1.54
N ARG A 216 -20.40 -6.24 -1.39
CA ARG A 216 -19.65 -7.27 -0.70
C ARG A 216 -18.31 -7.40 -1.41
N ILE A 217 -17.25 -6.82 -0.85
CA ILE A 217 -15.88 -7.11 -1.24
C ILE A 217 -15.67 -8.60 -0.93
N PRO A 218 -15.37 -9.48 -1.90
CA PRO A 218 -14.93 -10.82 -1.58
C PRO A 218 -13.52 -10.72 -0.98
N SER A 219 -13.44 -10.99 0.32
CA SER A 219 -12.18 -11.23 1.03
C SER A 219 -11.44 -12.41 0.39
N ARG A 220 -10.43 -12.10 -0.42
CA ARG A 220 -9.34 -13.03 -0.73
C ARG A 220 -8.40 -13.04 0.47
N ASN A 221 -8.61 -13.96 1.40
CA ASN A 221 -7.55 -14.78 2.03
C ASN A 221 -8.10 -15.63 3.18
N SER A 222 -8.24 -16.94 2.92
CA SER A 222 -7.86 -18.00 3.85
C SER A 222 -7.88 -19.35 3.12
N ARG A 223 -6.89 -19.58 2.26
CA ARG A 223 -6.43 -20.95 2.02
C ARG A 223 -5.48 -21.27 3.17
N ARG A 224 -6.05 -21.69 4.31
CA ARG A 224 -5.31 -22.51 5.26
C ARG A 224 -5.21 -23.90 4.65
N LEU A 225 -3.99 -24.27 4.32
CA LEU A 225 -3.54 -25.64 4.24
C LEU A 225 -3.98 -26.38 5.50
N THR A 226 -4.83 -27.39 5.34
CA THR A 226 -4.85 -28.54 6.26
C THR A 226 -4.19 -29.69 5.53
N LYS A 227 -2.92 -29.89 5.87
CA LYS A 227 -2.19 -31.14 5.69
C LYS A 227 -2.08 -31.75 7.09
N ALA A 228 -2.65 -32.93 7.30
CA ALA A 228 -2.33 -33.84 8.39
C ALA A 228 -2.80 -35.23 7.92
N ILE A 229 -1.84 -36.07 7.51
CA ILE A 229 -1.46 -37.35 8.16
C ILE A 229 -2.55 -38.40 7.97
#